data_AF-A0A382C7Y3-F1
#
_entry.id   AF-A0A382C7Y3-F1
#
_cell.length_a   1.000
_cell.length_b   1.000
_cell.length_c   1.000
_cell.angle_alpha   90.00
_cell.angle_beta   90.00
_cell.angle_gamma   90.00
#
_symmetry.space_group_name_H-M   'P 1'
#
loop_
_entity.id
_entity.type
_entity.pdbx_description
1 polymer ?
#
loop_
_entity_poly.entity_id
_entity_poly.type
_entity_poly.pdbx_seq_one_letter_code
_entity_poly.pdbx_strand_id
1 'polypeptide(L)' 'MNINSACILEDRGILFIDGVDAKDFLQNIITNDINKVSDHNSCFASLLNPQGKFLFEFLVIQHKKGYFID' A
#
# COMPACT_ATOMS: atom_id res chain seq x y z
N MET A 1 21.89 -1.34 -15.92
CA MET A 1 21.54 -1.31 -14.48
C MET A 1 22.50 -2.24 -13.78
N ASN A 2 23.29 -1.78 -12.80
CA ASN A 2 24.18 -2.66 -12.05
C ASN A 2 23.31 -3.51 -11.12
N ILE A 3 23.25 -4.82 -11.38
CA ILE A 3 22.29 -5.76 -10.77
C ILE A 3 22.78 -6.34 -9.44
N ASN A 4 23.95 -5.88 -8.94
CA ASN A 4 24.66 -6.48 -7.80
C ASN A 4 24.81 -5.53 -6.60
N SER A 5 23.90 -4.57 -6.42
CA SER A 5 23.89 -3.69 -5.25
C SER A 5 22.53 -3.76 -4.57
N ALA A 6 22.53 -4.10 -3.28
CA ALA A 6 21.36 -4.01 -2.41
C ALA A 6 21.53 -2.84 -1.44
N CYS A 7 20.42 -2.21 -1.05
CA CYS A 7 20.38 -1.24 0.05
C CYS A 7 19.35 -1.66 1.09
N ILE A 8 19.63 -1.35 2.35
CA ILE A 8 18.66 -1.50 3.44
C ILE A 8 17.84 -0.21 3.49
N LEU A 9 16.51 -0.35 3.58
CA LEU A 9 15.58 0.76 3.73
C LEU A 9 15.20 0.90 5.20
N GLU A 10 16.10 1.44 6.02
CA GLU A 10 15.95 1.49 7.48
C GLU A 10 14.72 2.30 7.95
N ASP A 11 14.31 3.29 7.16
CA ASP A 11 13.17 4.16 7.48
C ASP A 11 11.83 3.66 6.93
N ARG A 12 11.82 2.51 6.24
CA ARG A 12 10.59 1.89 5.72
C ARG A 12 10.09 0.80 6.64
N GLY A 13 8.77 0.73 6.78
CA GLY A 13 8.11 -0.24 7.64
C GLY A 13 6.91 -0.84 6.94
N ILE A 14 6.66 -2.12 7.15
CA ILE A 14 5.53 -2.82 6.56
C ILE A 14 4.41 -2.94 7.59
N LEU A 15 3.22 -2.47 7.23
CA LEU A 15 1.99 -2.68 7.99
C LEU A 15 1.14 -3.77 7.32
N PHE A 16 0.59 -4.69 8.10
CA PHE A 16 -0.37 -5.68 7.61
C PHE A 16 -1.79 -5.33 8.07
N ILE A 17 -2.70 -5.22 7.12
CA ILE A 17 -4.11 -4.90 7.35
C ILE A 17 -4.94 -6.11 6.94
N ASP A 18 -5.65 -6.69 7.89
CA ASP A 18 -6.48 -7.90 7.74
C ASP A 18 -7.87 -7.67 8.33
N GLY A 19 -8.80 -8.56 7.99
CA GLY A 19 -10.20 -8.49 8.36
C GLY A 19 -11.12 -8.46 7.15
N VAL A 20 -12.38 -8.86 7.36
CA VAL A 20 -13.38 -8.95 6.28
C VAL A 20 -13.61 -7.62 5.57
N ASP A 21 -13.42 -6.50 6.29
CA ASP A 21 -13.64 -5.15 5.79
C ASP A 21 -12.35 -4.46 5.31
N ALA A 22 -11.19 -5.13 5.34
CA ALA A 22 -9.89 -4.50 5.05
C ALA A 22 -9.87 -3.85 3.66
N LYS A 23 -10.46 -4.51 2.66
CA LYS A 23 -10.55 -4.02 1.29
C LYS A 23 -11.39 -2.75 1.20
N ASP A 24 -12.59 -2.76 1.77
CA ASP A 24 -13.51 -1.63 1.74
C ASP A 24 -12.97 -0.46 2.55
N PHE A 25 -12.34 -0.73 3.70
CA PHE A 25 -11.64 0.27 4.49
C PHE A 25 -10.58 0.99 3.65
N LEU A 26 -9.69 0.24 2.98
CA LEU A 26 -8.63 0.81 2.16
C LEU A 26 -9.17 1.61 0.96
N GLN A 27 -10.15 1.06 0.23
CA GLN A 27 -10.76 1.73 -0.92
C GLN A 27 -11.30 3.13 -0.59
N ASN A 28 -11.75 3.34 0.66
CA ASN A 28 -12.36 4.59 1.08
C ASN A 28 -11.37 5.64 1.60
N ILE A 29 -10.09 5.29 1.83
CA ILE A 29 -9.11 6.22 2.43
C ILE A 29 -7.88 6.47 1.55
N ILE A 30 -7.59 5.60 0.58
CA ILE A 30 -6.44 5.75 -0.29
C ILE A 30 -6.81 6.38 -1.64
N THR A 31 -5.84 6.98 -2.31
CA THR A 31 -6.05 7.68 -3.60
C THR A 31 -6.21 6.75 -4.81
N ASN A 32 -5.88 5.47 -4.69
CA ASN A 32 -5.89 4.50 -5.79
C ASN A 32 -6.96 3.41 -5.60
N ASP A 33 -7.28 2.69 -6.67
CA ASP A 33 -8.32 1.66 -6.68
C ASP A 33 -7.77 0.32 -6.20
N ILE A 34 -8.15 -0.08 -4.97
CA ILE A 34 -7.76 -1.35 -4.35
C ILE A 34 -8.28 -2.55 -5.13
N ASN A 35 -9.33 -2.39 -5.95
CA ASN A 35 -9.88 -3.50 -6.75
C ASN A 35 -8.94 -3.95 -7.86
N LYS A 36 -7.94 -3.12 -8.21
CA LYS A 36 -6.90 -3.47 -9.18
C LYS A 36 -5.72 -4.20 -8.56
N VAL A 37 -5.63 -4.20 -7.22
CA VAL A 37 -4.61 -4.95 -6.48
C VAL A 37 -5.03 -6.41 -6.45
N SER A 38 -4.10 -7.27 -6.87
CA SER A 38 -4.26 -8.71 -6.94
C SER A 38 -2.97 -9.40 -6.50
N ASP A 39 -2.94 -10.73 -6.47
CA ASP A 39 -1.71 -11.50 -6.24
C ASP A 39 -0.60 -11.21 -7.27
N HIS A 40 -0.93 -10.58 -8.41
CA HIS A 40 0.00 -10.26 -9.49
C HIS A 40 0.25 -8.75 -9.66
N ASN A 41 -0.58 -7.91 -9.02
CA ASN A 41 -0.56 -6.47 -9.21
C ASN A 41 -0.57 -5.77 -7.86
N SER A 42 0.42 -4.92 -7.61
CA SER A 42 0.39 -3.93 -6.54
C SER A 42 -0.10 -2.59 -7.07
N CYS A 43 -0.47 -1.67 -6.18
CA CYS A 43 -0.67 -0.27 -6.54
C CYS A 43 0.17 0.65 -5.68
N PHE A 44 0.51 1.82 -6.24
CA PHE A 44 1.07 2.93 -5.47
C PHE A 44 -0.08 3.87 -5.12
N ALA A 45 -0.21 4.21 -3.84
CA ALA A 45 -1.31 5.01 -3.34
C ALA A 45 -0.81 6.01 -2.29
N SER A 46 -1.68 6.97 -1.97
CA SER A 46 -1.43 7.96 -0.93
C SER A 46 -2.61 8.03 0.02
N LEU A 47 -2.32 8.42 1.27
CA LEU A 47 -3.32 8.86 2.22
C LEU A 47 -3.34 10.40 2.22
N LEU A 48 -4.52 10.97 2.08
CA LEU A 48 -4.74 12.41 2.10
C LEU A 48 -5.51 12.80 3.35
N ASN A 49 -5.39 14.07 3.75
CA ASN A 49 -6.30 14.66 4.71
C ASN A 49 -7.67 14.96 4.05
N PRO A 50 -8.71 15.32 4.83
CA PRO A 50 -10.04 15.63 4.29
C PRO A 50 -10.08 16.82 3.32
N GLN A 51 -9.07 17.69 3.31
CA GLN A 51 -8.94 18.80 2.35
C GLN A 51 -8.15 18.41 1.10
N GLY A 52 -7.79 17.14 0.93
CA GLY A 52 -7.03 16.63 -0.21
C GLY A 52 -5.53 16.92 -0.14
N LYS A 53 -4.99 17.32 1.02
CA LYS A 53 -3.54 17.51 1.19
C LYS A 53 -2.85 16.17 1.48
N PHE A 54 -1.67 16.01 0.90
CA PHE A 54 -0.81 14.84 1.10
C PHE A 54 -0.45 14.62 2.57
N LEU A 55 -0.53 13.37 3.04
CA LEU A 55 -0.01 12.94 4.34
C LEU A 55 1.09 11.89 4.17
N PHE A 56 0.80 10.81 3.44
CA PHE A 56 1.71 9.68 3.23
C PHE A 56 1.52 9.07 1.85
N GLU A 57 2.55 8.41 1.34
CA GLU A 57 2.50 7.55 0.17
C GLU A 57 3.06 6.18 0.51
N PHE A 58 2.58 5.16 -0.19
CA PHE A 58 2.97 3.79 0.05
C PHE A 58 2.62 2.87 -1.12
N LEU A 59 3.25 1.70 -1.14
CA LEU A 59 2.82 0.58 -1.97
C LEU A 59 1.77 -0.25 -1.22
N VAL A 60 0.71 -0.65 -1.94
CA VAL A 60 -0.30 -1.59 -1.43
C VAL A 60 -0.18 -2.90 -2.19
N ILE A 61 -0.02 -3.99 -1.45
CA ILE A 61 0.27 -5.32 -1.99
C ILE A 61 -0.70 -6.31 -1.36
N GLN A 62 -1.38 -7.14 -2.16
CA GLN A 62 -2.21 -8.21 -1.62
C GLN A 62 -1.35 -9.26 -0.94
N HIS A 63 -1.74 -9.67 0.27
CA HIS A 63 -1.07 -10.73 0.99
C HIS A 63 -2.06 -11.56 1.82
N LYS A 64 -2.16 -12.85 1.51
CA LYS A 64 -3.09 -13.79 2.15
C LYS A 64 -4.53 -13.25 2.08
N LYS A 65 -5.18 -13.00 3.22
CA LYS A 65 -6.55 -12.47 3.33
C LYS A 65 -6.61 -10.95 3.49
N GLY A 66 -5.47 -10.27 3.44
CA GLY A 66 -5.36 -8.83 3.66
C GLY A 66 -4.35 -8.17 2.73
N TYR A 67 -3.77 -7.06 3.20
CA TYR A 67 -2.89 -6.21 2.42
C TYR A 67 -1.67 -5.77 3.23
N PHE A 68 -0.52 -5.71 2.60
CA PHE A 68 0.64 -4.97 3.10
C PHE A 68 0.61 -3.53 2.61
N ILE A 69 1.05 -2.62 3.47
CA ILE A 69 1.37 -1.23 3.17
C ILE A 69 2.85 -0.99 3.49
N ASP A 70 3.58 -0.39 2.56
CA ASP A 70 4.99 0.03 2.68
C ASP A 70 5.20 1.52 2.34
#